data_AF-A0A2V7BLP1-F1
#
_entry.id   AF-A0A2V7BLP1-F1
#
_cell.length_a   1.000
_cell.length_b   1.000
_cell.length_c   1.000
_cell.angle_alpha   90.00
_cell.angle_beta   90.00
_cell.angle_gamma   90.00
#
_symmetry.space_group_name_H-M   'P 1'
#
loop_
_entity.id
_entity.type
_entity.pdbx_description
1 polymer ?
#
loop_
_entity_poly.entity_id
_entity_poly.type
_entity_poly.pdbx_seq_one_letter_code
_entity_poly.pdbx_strand_id
1 'polypeptide(L)' 'MTLLADLEDFVRSHRPHGAMIGDATAPAWNVYRLTIICPCSVVFERWVTSEDAGRDLLSFASLN' A
#
# COMPACT_ATOMS: atom_id res chain seq x y z
N MET A 1 -5.44 11.10 6.64
CA MET A 1 -4.63 9.93 6.26
C MET A 1 -5.01 9.50 4.86
N THR A 2 -4.07 9.50 3.93
CA THR A 2 -4.23 8.91 2.58
C THR A 2 -3.68 7.49 2.58
N LEU A 3 -4.10 6.67 1.62
CA LEU A 3 -3.55 5.33 1.45
C LEU A 3 -2.02 5.37 1.27
N LEU A 4 -1.52 6.29 0.44
CA LEU A 4 -0.08 6.48 0.25
C LEU A 4 0.67 6.80 1.55
N ALA A 5 0.16 7.72 2.38
CA ALA A 5 0.83 8.09 3.62
C ALA A 5 0.89 6.92 4.62
N ASP A 6 -0.20 6.16 4.75
CA ASP A 6 -0.26 5.00 5.64
C ASP A 6 0.70 3.88 5.17
N LEU A 7 0.80 3.71 3.86
CA LEU A 7 1.72 2.76 3.23
C LEU A 7 3.19 3.18 3.42
N GLU A 8 3.51 4.46 3.22
CA GLU A 8 4.85 5.01 3.41
C GLU A 8 5.33 4.84 4.85
N ASP A 9 4.48 5.17 5.83
CA ASP A 9 4.79 5.01 7.24
C ASP A 9 5.03 3.54 7.58
N PHE A 10 4.18 2.63 7.10
CA PHE A 10 4.37 1.20 7.29
C PHE A 10 5.71 0.71 6.72
N VAL A 11 5.99 1.02 5.46
CA VAL A 11 7.22 0.61 4.77
C VAL A 11 8.45 1.17 5.48
N ARG A 12 8.39 2.44 5.90
CA ARG A 12 9.51 3.10 6.59
C ARG A 12 9.84 2.43 7.91
N SER A 13 8.83 2.13 8.72
CA SER A 13 9.01 1.45 10.01
C SER A 13 9.45 0.00 9.89
N HIS A 14 9.12 -0.68 8.79
CA HIS A 14 9.35 -2.13 8.64
C HIS A 14 10.52 -2.50 7.71
N ARG A 15 11.05 -1.54 6.93
CA ARG A 15 12.24 -1.72 6.09
C ARG A 15 13.44 -2.36 6.82
N PRO A 16 13.74 -2.06 8.09
CA PRO A 16 14.86 -2.69 8.80
C PRO A 16 14.71 -4.19 9.03
N HIS A 17 13.49 -4.74 8.99
CA HIS A 17 13.23 -6.15 9.25
C HIS A 17 13.51 -7.06 8.04
N GLY A 18 13.83 -6.49 6.88
CA GLY A 18 14.18 -7.20 5.66
C GLY A 18 13.20 -6.95 4.51
N ALA A 19 13.34 -7.77 3.46
CA ALA A 19 12.50 -7.66 2.27
C ALA A 19 11.04 -7.95 2.60
N MET A 20 10.15 -7.05 2.19
CA MET A 20 8.70 -7.20 2.33
C MET A 20 8.10 -7.81 1.08
N ILE A 21 7.04 -8.59 1.25
CA ILE A 21 6.28 -9.19 0.14
C ILE A 21 4.97 -8.42 0.03
N GLY A 22 4.77 -7.76 -1.12
CA GLY A 22 3.53 -7.06 -1.44
C GLY A 22 2.68 -7.88 -2.40
N ASP A 23 1.37 -7.89 -2.18
CA ASP A 23 0.37 -8.43 -3.10
C ASP A 23 -0.83 -7.49 -3.21
N ALA A 24 -1.40 -7.42 -4.41
CA ALA A 24 -2.64 -6.71 -4.68
C ALA A 24 -3.59 -7.70 -5.36
N THR A 25 -4.65 -8.08 -4.64
CA THR A 25 -5.60 -9.06 -5.18
C THR A 25 -6.25 -8.55 -6.47
N ALA A 26 -6.67 -9.46 -7.34
CA ALA A 26 -7.45 -9.09 -8.52
C ALA A 26 -8.64 -8.18 -8.11
N PRO A 27 -8.86 -7.07 -8.81
CA PRO A 27 -9.91 -6.14 -8.43
C PRO A 27 -11.29 -6.78 -8.61
N ALA A 28 -12.16 -6.60 -7.61
CA ALA A 28 -13.57 -6.93 -7.67
C ALA A 28 -14.36 -5.64 -7.46
N TRP A 29 -15.34 -5.35 -8.33
CA TRP A 29 -16.23 -4.19 -8.19
C TRP A 29 -15.50 -2.85 -7.92
N ASN A 30 -14.41 -2.57 -8.65
CA ASN A 30 -13.61 -1.33 -8.55
C ASN A 30 -12.84 -1.16 -7.23
N VAL A 31 -12.65 -2.23 -6.48
CA VAL A 31 -11.74 -2.26 -5.33
C VAL A 31 -10.76 -3.42 -5.44
N TYR A 32 -9.58 -3.27 -4.82
CA TYR A 32 -8.65 -4.38 -4.61
C TYR A 32 -8.16 -4.38 -3.17
N ARG A 33 -7.67 -5.53 -2.70
CA ARG A 33 -7.05 -5.67 -1.37
C ARG A 33 -5.54 -5.61 -1.53
N LEU A 34 -4.92 -4.58 -0.95
CA LEU A 34 -3.48 -4.46 -0.82
C LEU A 34 -3.03 -5.15 0.46
N THR A 35 -2.06 -6.05 0.36
CA THR A 35 -1.42 -6.71 1.50
C THR A 35 0.08 -6.56 1.41
N ILE A 36 0.74 -6.21 2.52
CA ILE A 36 2.21 -6.22 2.62
C ILE A 36 2.60 -7.00 3.87
N ILE A 37 3.39 -8.05 3.67
CA ILE A 37 3.86 -8.94 4.71
C ILE A 37 5.30 -8.59 5.03
N CYS A 38 5.55 -8.27 6.30
CA CYS A 38 6.88 -8.06 6.83
C CYS A 38 7.45 -9.35 7.44
N PRO A 39 8.78 -9.61 7.35
CA PRO A 39 9.41 -10.73 8.04
C PRO A 39 9.19 -10.77 9.56
N CYS A 40 8.87 -9.63 10.19
CA CYS A 40 8.49 -9.60 11.61
C CYS A 40 7.06 -10.11 11.90
N SER A 41 6.39 -10.69 10.91
CA SER A 41 5.01 -11.20 10.97
C SER A 41 3.91 -10.15 11.08
N VAL A 42 4.25 -8.85 11.03
CA VAL A 42 3.25 -7.78 10.90
C VAL A 42 2.78 -7.68 9.46
N VAL A 43 1.46 -7.53 9.27
CA VAL A 43 0.81 -7.40 7.97
C VAL A 43 0.14 -6.03 7.88
N PHE A 44 0.45 -5.29 6.82
CA PHE A 44 -0.36 -4.16 6.39
C PHE A 44 -1.44 -4.67 5.45
N GLU A 45 -2.68 -4.29 5.71
CA GLU A 45 -3.81 -4.69 4.88
C GLU A 45 -4.78 -3.53 4.70
N ARG A 46 -5.19 -3.28 3.45
CA ARG A 46 -6.18 -2.24 3.15
C ARG A 46 -6.98 -2.55 1.90
N TRP A 47 -8.26 -2.22 1.94
CA TRP A 47 -9.08 -2.11 0.73
C TRP A 47 -8.80 -0.79 0.04
N VAL A 48 -8.51 -0.85 -1.25
CA VAL A 48 -8.17 0.29 -2.09
C VAL A 48 -9.25 0.46 -3.13
N THR A 49 -9.86 1.64 -3.18
CA THR A 49 -10.81 2.00 -4.23
C THR A 49 -10.08 2.54 -5.46
N SER A 50 -10.73 2.50 -6.64
CA SER A 50 -10.20 3.18 -7.84
C SER A 50 -9.94 4.68 -7.61
N GLU A 51 -10.71 5.33 -6.72
CA GLU A 51 -10.50 6.73 -6.38
C GLU A 51 -9.23 6.92 -5.54
N ASP A 52 -9.01 6.10 -4.52
CA ASP A 52 -7.79 6.14 -3.70
C ASP A 52 -6.55 5.86 -4.54
N ALA A 53 -6.60 4.83 -5.38
CA ALA A 53 -5.53 4.52 -6.32
C ALA A 53 -5.26 5.68 -7.29
N GLY A 54 -6.30 6.33 -7.80
CA GLY A 54 -6.18 7.50 -8.66
C GLY A 54 -5.51 8.69 -7.96
N ARG A 55 -5.91 9.01 -6.72
CA ARG A 55 -5.30 10.08 -5.93
C ARG A 55 -3.82 9.81 -5.65
N ASP A 56 -3.47 8.58 -5.30
CA ASP A 56 -2.08 8.21 -5.02
C ASP A 56 -1.20 8.27 -6.27
N LEU A 57 -1.72 7.84 -7.43
CA LEU A 57 -1.02 7.97 -8.72
C LEU A 57 -0.79 9.43 -9.10
N LEU A 58 -1.78 10.30 -8.92
CA LEU A 58 -1.65 11.74 -9.17
C LEU A 58 -0.65 12.39 -8.21
N SER A 59 -0.67 12.01 -6.93
CA SER A 59 0.31 12.47 -5.94
C SER A 59 1.72 12.07 -6.34
N PHE A 60 1.94 10.81 -6.73
CA PHE A 60 3.24 10.32 -7.18
C PHE A 60 3.73 11.02 -8.45
N ALA A 61 2.85 11.22 -9.43
CA ALA A 61 3.18 11.93 -10.66
C ALA A 61 3.56 13.41 -10.41
N SER A 62 3.07 14.01 -9.32
CA SER A 62 3.39 15.39 -8.94
C SER A 62 4.71 15.53 -8.15
N LEU A 63 5.29 14.42 -7.70
CA LEU A 63 6.57 14.38 -6.97
C LEU A 63 7.79 14.16 -7.88
N ASN A 64 7.58 13.91 -9.18
CA ASN A 64 8.60 13.78 -10.23
C ASN A 64 8.65 15.02 -11.13
#